data_AF-A0A538EFK9-F1
#
_entry.id   AF-A0A538EFK9-F1
#
_cell.length_a   1.000
_cell.length_b   1.000
_cell.length_c   1.000
_cell.angle_alpha   90.00
_cell.angle_beta   90.00
_cell.angle_gamma   90.00
#
_symmetry.space_group_name_H-M   'P 1'
#
loop_
_entity.id
_entity.type
_entity.pdbx_description
1 polymer ?
#
loop_
_entity_poly.entity_id
_entity_poly.type
_entity_poly.pdbx_seq_one_letter_code
_entity_poly.pdbx_strand_id
1 'polypeptide(L)'
;MRFIAAALLILGALAAVGFARREDRIHQQKTLASVATELAGRQVGVHCPGFLESLVDTSGEAGRVQFGQDGRPANHTDLAPSTCAALRHIDRVDFTCLERENCGFKEFKAAWAAHTLAHESFHLRGFQDEGIAECYALQNTAFVAERLGVPTKQALELQAWVYKDGYPNEPEDYRSSNCYAGGPLDLRPQSPAFP
;
A
#
# COMPACT_ATOMS: atom_id res chain seq x y z
N MET A 1 -25.72 -13.22 40.76
CA MET A 1 -24.32 -13.71 40.64
C MET A 1 -24.01 -14.30 39.27
N ARG A 2 -24.77 -15.29 38.74
CA ARG A 2 -24.51 -15.88 37.41
C ARG A 2 -24.50 -14.89 36.24
N PHE A 3 -25.43 -13.93 36.21
CA PHE A 3 -25.47 -12.88 35.18
C PHE A 3 -24.28 -11.92 35.24
N ILE A 4 -23.81 -11.56 36.45
CA ILE A 4 -22.66 -10.68 36.64
C ILE A 4 -21.37 -11.40 36.18
N ALA A 5 -21.22 -12.67 36.54
CA ALA A 5 -20.09 -13.48 36.08
C ALA A 5 -20.08 -13.63 34.55
N ALA A 6 -21.24 -13.89 33.93
CA ALA A 6 -21.36 -13.96 32.48
C ALA A 6 -21.03 -12.62 31.80
N ALA A 7 -21.53 -11.50 32.33
CA ALA A 7 -21.25 -10.17 31.80
C ALA A 7 -19.75 -9.82 31.90
N LEU A 8 -19.10 -10.14 33.02
CA LEU A 8 -17.66 -9.91 33.20
C LEU A 8 -16.82 -10.78 32.26
N LEU A 9 -17.21 -12.04 32.02
CA LEU A 9 -16.54 -12.91 31.05
C LEU A 9 -16.65 -12.37 29.62
N ILE A 10 -17.83 -11.88 29.23
CA ILE A 10 -18.03 -11.27 27.90
C ILE A 10 -17.19 -10.00 27.76
N LEU A 11 -17.20 -9.12 28.75
CA LEU A 11 -16.38 -7.89 28.74
C LEU A 11 -14.89 -8.21 28.68
N GLY A 12 -14.43 -9.19 29.45
CA GLY A 12 -13.04 -9.66 29.41
C GLY A 12 -12.65 -10.21 28.04
N ALA A 13 -13.51 -11.02 27.41
CA ALA A 13 -13.28 -11.55 26.06
C ALA A 13 -13.24 -10.44 25.00
N LEU A 14 -14.16 -9.47 25.06
CA LEU A 14 -14.17 -8.32 24.14
C LEU A 14 -12.92 -7.45 24.31
N ALA A 15 -12.48 -7.20 25.55
CA ALA A 15 -11.25 -6.47 25.83
C ALA A 15 -10.01 -7.20 25.29
N ALA A 16 -9.92 -8.53 25.47
CA ALA A 16 -8.83 -9.34 24.96
C ALA A 16 -8.77 -9.32 23.41
N VAL A 17 -9.92 -9.47 22.74
CA VAL A 17 -10.00 -9.37 21.28
C VAL A 17 -9.64 -7.96 20.79
N GLY A 18 -10.10 -6.92 21.49
CA GLY A 18 -9.75 -5.54 21.19
C GLY A 18 -8.25 -5.26 21.32
N PHE A 19 -7.61 -5.80 22.36
CA PHE A 19 -6.17 -5.69 22.57
C PHE A 19 -5.37 -6.41 21.47
N ALA A 20 -5.71 -7.68 21.17
CA ALA A 20 -5.04 -8.45 20.13
C ALA A 20 -5.11 -7.75 18.76
N ARG A 21 -6.30 -7.25 18.37
CA ARG A 21 -6.45 -6.51 17.11
C ARG A 21 -5.65 -5.21 17.05
N ARG A 22 -5.49 -4.53 18.20
CA ARG A 22 -4.67 -3.32 18.28
C ARG A 22 -3.19 -3.67 18.12
N GLU A 23 -2.73 -4.74 18.74
CA GLU A 23 -1.36 -5.21 18.64
C GLU A 23 -1.00 -5.62 17.21
N ASP A 24 -1.86 -6.41 16.56
CA ASP A 24 -1.72 -6.79 15.15
C ASP A 24 -1.63 -5.56 14.24
N ARG A 25 -2.47 -4.54 14.48
CA ARG A 25 -2.44 -3.29 13.72
C ARG A 25 -1.16 -2.50 13.92
N ILE A 26 -0.64 -2.42 15.15
CA ILE A 26 0.63 -1.75 15.44
C ILE A 26 1.78 -2.49 14.75
N HIS A 27 1.78 -3.82 14.79
CA HIS A 27 2.80 -4.62 14.11
C HIS A 27 2.75 -4.41 12.60
N GLN A 28 1.56 -4.50 12.01
CA GLN A 28 1.35 -4.22 10.59
C GLN A 28 1.87 -2.83 10.20
N GLN A 29 1.44 -1.78 10.91
CA GLN A 29 1.87 -0.41 10.63
C GLN A 29 3.39 -0.24 10.73
N LYS A 30 4.06 -0.91 11.68
CA LYS A 30 5.53 -0.91 11.78
C LYS A 30 6.19 -1.56 10.57
N THR A 31 5.68 -2.70 10.11
CA THR A 31 6.18 -3.37 8.90
C THR A 31 6.01 -2.48 7.68
N LEU A 32 4.82 -1.92 7.46
CA LEU A 32 4.56 -1.01 6.33
C LEU A 32 5.43 0.26 6.41
N ALA A 33 5.58 0.83 7.60
CA ALA A 33 6.41 2.02 7.82
C ALA A 33 7.90 1.76 7.54
N SER A 34 8.41 0.54 7.80
CA SER A 34 9.77 0.17 7.43
C SER A 34 9.97 0.21 5.93
N VAL A 35 9.04 -0.38 5.16
CA VAL A 35 9.08 -0.36 3.69
C VAL A 35 8.97 1.05 3.15
N ALA A 36 8.01 1.83 3.67
CA ALA A 36 7.81 3.22 3.26
C ALA A 36 9.03 4.11 3.57
N THR A 37 9.70 3.88 4.71
CA THR A 37 10.91 4.62 5.10
C THR A 37 12.04 4.43 4.10
N GLU A 38 12.19 3.22 3.54
CA GLU A 38 13.22 2.94 2.55
C GLU A 38 12.97 3.69 1.24
N LEU A 39 11.73 3.71 0.75
CA LEU A 39 11.37 4.43 -0.47
C LEU A 39 11.38 5.96 -0.27
N ALA A 40 10.88 6.43 0.87
CA ALA A 40 10.81 7.84 1.22
C ALA A 40 12.19 8.45 1.49
N GLY A 41 13.20 7.63 1.83
CA GLY A 41 14.55 8.09 2.18
C GLY A 41 14.61 8.87 3.50
N ARG A 42 13.56 8.78 4.33
CA ARG A 42 13.44 9.41 5.64
C ARG A 42 12.50 8.62 6.53
N GLN A 43 12.66 8.75 7.84
CA GLN A 43 11.78 8.07 8.80
C GLN A 43 10.35 8.57 8.66
N VAL A 44 9.43 7.64 8.35
CA VAL A 44 8.01 7.92 8.19
C VAL A 44 7.16 6.86 8.89
N GLY A 45 5.88 7.18 9.08
CA GLY A 45 4.85 6.28 9.58
C GLY A 45 3.88 5.86 8.48
N VAL A 46 3.16 4.77 8.75
CA VAL A 46 1.99 4.36 8.00
C VAL A 46 0.86 4.17 9.00
N HIS A 47 -0.29 4.77 8.72
CA HIS A 47 -1.48 4.61 9.54
C HIS A 47 -2.51 3.72 8.84
N CYS A 48 -2.99 2.74 9.59
CA CYS A 48 -4.13 1.93 9.21
C CYS A 48 -5.27 2.24 10.19
N PRO A 49 -6.49 2.52 9.71
CA PRO A 49 -7.60 2.86 10.59
C PRO A 49 -7.96 1.70 11.53
N GLY A 50 -8.42 2.05 12.72
CA GLY A 50 -9.03 1.10 13.64
C GLY A 50 -10.41 0.64 13.15
N PHE A 51 -10.95 -0.40 13.78
CA PHE A 51 -12.27 -0.97 13.41
C PHE A 51 -13.39 0.09 13.35
N LEU A 52 -13.46 0.99 14.34
CA LEU A 52 -14.49 2.03 14.38
C LEU A 52 -14.27 3.12 13.32
N GLU A 53 -13.02 3.50 13.07
CA GLU A 53 -12.67 4.45 12.01
C GLU A 53 -12.98 3.89 10.63
N SER A 54 -12.73 2.59 10.41
CA SER A 54 -13.08 1.92 9.15
C SER A 54 -14.58 1.86 8.87
N LEU A 55 -15.44 1.97 9.89
CA LEU A 55 -16.90 1.99 9.71
C LEU A 55 -17.43 3.37 9.28
N VAL A 56 -16.65 4.42 9.47
CA VAL A 56 -17.03 5.81 9.17
C VAL A 56 -16.15 6.42 8.09
N ASP A 57 -15.28 5.63 7.46
CA ASP A 57 -14.43 6.10 6.38
C ASP A 57 -15.28 6.39 5.13
N THR A 58 -15.31 7.65 4.75
CA THR A 58 -15.99 8.14 3.55
C THR A 58 -15.01 8.60 2.48
N SER A 59 -13.70 8.44 2.70
CA SER A 59 -12.70 8.78 1.69
C SER A 59 -12.74 7.74 0.57
N GLY A 60 -12.72 8.22 -0.68
CA GLY A 60 -12.66 7.34 -1.87
C GLY A 60 -11.24 6.93 -2.24
N GLU A 61 -10.23 7.55 -1.62
CA GLU A 61 -8.81 7.32 -1.93
C GLU A 61 -8.28 6.04 -1.30
N ALA A 62 -7.35 5.36 -1.97
CA ALA A 62 -6.69 4.17 -1.43
C ALA A 62 -5.63 4.49 -0.37
N GLY A 63 -5.10 5.72 -0.38
CA GLY A 63 -4.12 6.29 0.53
C GLY A 63 -4.06 7.81 0.40
N ARG A 64 -3.40 8.49 1.36
CA ARG A 64 -3.14 9.93 1.26
C ARG A 64 -1.96 10.36 2.14
N VAL A 65 -1.17 11.29 1.62
CA VAL A 65 -0.21 12.10 2.38
C VAL A 65 -0.66 13.56 2.41
N GLN A 66 -0.66 14.16 3.58
CA GLN A 66 -0.93 15.60 3.72
C GLN A 66 0.34 16.41 3.45
N PHE A 67 0.22 17.48 2.66
CA PHE A 67 1.27 18.45 2.44
C PHE A 67 0.96 19.76 3.17
N GLY A 68 1.96 20.31 3.86
CA GLY A 68 1.87 21.62 4.50
C GLY A 68 1.86 22.77 3.48
N GLN A 69 1.55 23.98 3.95
CA GLN A 69 1.58 25.19 3.12
C GLN A 69 2.98 25.50 2.54
N ASP A 70 4.03 24.96 3.16
CA ASP A 70 5.42 25.06 2.71
C ASP A 70 5.80 23.96 1.69
N GLY A 71 4.83 23.15 1.26
CA GLY A 71 5.03 22.04 0.32
C GLY A 71 5.73 20.83 0.92
N ARG A 72 5.93 20.77 2.26
CA ARG A 72 6.54 19.60 2.90
C ARG A 72 5.49 18.53 3.20
N PRO A 73 5.77 17.25 2.93
CA PRO A 73 4.88 16.17 3.30
C PRO A 73 4.87 15.97 4.83
N ALA A 74 3.75 15.47 5.35
CA ALA A 74 3.65 14.94 6.70
C ALA A 74 4.68 13.82 6.95
N ASN A 75 4.81 13.41 8.21
CA ASN A 75 5.67 12.28 8.58
C ASN A 75 4.98 10.92 8.46
N HIS A 76 3.77 10.85 7.89
CA HIS A 76 3.04 9.60 7.69
C HIS A 76 2.06 9.69 6.51
N THR A 77 1.71 8.52 5.98
CA THR A 77 0.55 8.34 5.08
C THR A 77 -0.59 7.67 5.85
N ASP A 78 -1.82 8.05 5.51
CA ASP A 78 -3.05 7.42 5.98
C ASP A 78 -3.59 6.51 4.86
N LEU A 79 -3.62 5.20 5.09
CA LEU A 79 -4.10 4.22 4.11
C LEU A 79 -5.56 3.84 4.38
N ALA A 80 -6.31 3.60 3.31
CA ALA A 80 -7.68 3.12 3.42
C ALA A 80 -7.75 1.75 4.15
N PRO A 81 -8.86 1.43 4.83
CA PRO A 81 -9.06 0.14 5.48
C PRO A 81 -8.85 -1.05 4.53
N SER A 82 -9.33 -0.91 3.29
CA SER A 82 -9.26 -1.92 2.23
C SER A 82 -7.81 -2.17 1.78
N THR A 83 -7.02 -1.11 1.63
CA THR A 83 -5.59 -1.14 1.29
C THR A 83 -4.79 -1.81 2.41
N CYS A 84 -4.98 -1.39 3.66
CA CYS A 84 -4.34 -2.04 4.80
C CYS A 84 -4.73 -3.51 4.91
N ALA A 85 -6.00 -3.87 4.72
CA ALA A 85 -6.42 -5.26 4.78
C ALA A 85 -5.77 -6.11 3.68
N ALA A 86 -5.62 -5.57 2.46
CA ALA A 86 -4.95 -6.25 1.36
C ALA A 86 -3.45 -6.43 1.61
N LEU A 87 -2.75 -5.38 2.05
CA LEU A 87 -1.33 -5.42 2.40
C LEU A 87 -1.02 -6.43 3.52
N ARG A 88 -1.90 -6.56 4.52
CA ARG A 88 -1.72 -7.51 5.63
C ARG A 88 -1.70 -8.97 5.17
N HIS A 89 -2.32 -9.27 4.04
CA HIS A 89 -2.55 -10.64 3.59
C HIS A 89 -1.91 -10.92 2.23
N ILE A 90 -1.09 -9.99 1.72
CA ILE A 90 -0.48 -10.09 0.39
C ILE A 90 0.41 -11.34 0.27
N ASP A 91 1.09 -11.72 1.35
CA ASP A 91 1.90 -12.94 1.50
C ASP A 91 1.09 -14.24 1.32
N ARG A 92 -0.23 -14.18 1.45
CA ARG A 92 -1.16 -15.31 1.35
C ARG A 92 -1.97 -15.30 0.06
N VAL A 93 -1.73 -14.33 -0.81
CA VAL A 93 -2.39 -14.26 -2.12
C VAL A 93 -1.61 -15.14 -3.09
N ASP A 94 -2.33 -16.01 -3.81
CA ASP A 94 -1.74 -16.86 -4.85
C ASP A 94 -1.68 -16.08 -6.16
N PHE A 95 -0.47 -15.64 -6.52
CA PHE A 95 -0.21 -14.92 -7.75
C PHE A 95 0.15 -15.82 -8.94
N THR A 96 0.00 -17.15 -8.85
CA THR A 96 0.25 -18.06 -9.99
C THR A 96 -0.70 -17.82 -11.18
N CYS A 97 -1.78 -17.08 -10.97
CA CYS A 97 -2.67 -16.61 -12.03
C CYS A 97 -1.98 -15.64 -13.00
N LEU A 98 -0.89 -14.96 -12.60
CA LEU A 98 -0.17 -13.99 -13.44
C LEU A 98 0.43 -14.71 -14.66
N GLU A 99 1.04 -15.87 -14.46
CA GLU A 99 1.61 -16.70 -15.52
C GLU A 99 0.54 -17.20 -16.51
N ARG A 100 -0.72 -17.28 -16.07
CA ARG A 100 -1.86 -17.78 -16.85
C ARG A 100 -2.74 -16.66 -17.40
N GLU A 101 -2.39 -15.41 -17.14
CA GLU A 101 -3.14 -14.21 -17.50
C GLU A 101 -4.64 -14.28 -17.11
N ASN A 102 -4.93 -14.86 -15.93
CA ASN A 102 -6.31 -15.09 -15.49
C ASN A 102 -6.56 -14.65 -14.04
N CYS A 103 -5.78 -13.68 -13.56
CA CYS A 103 -5.95 -13.12 -12.23
C CYS A 103 -7.31 -12.44 -12.07
N GLY A 104 -7.87 -12.57 -10.87
CA GLY A 104 -9.14 -11.96 -10.51
C GLY A 104 -8.97 -10.66 -9.75
N PHE A 105 -10.11 -10.14 -9.30
CA PHE A 105 -10.18 -8.91 -8.52
C PHE A 105 -9.42 -8.99 -7.19
N LYS A 106 -9.35 -10.17 -6.56
CA LYS A 106 -8.65 -10.36 -5.28
C LYS A 106 -7.15 -10.12 -5.45
N GLU A 107 -6.56 -10.70 -6.48
CA GLU A 107 -5.15 -10.57 -6.80
C GLU A 107 -4.84 -9.14 -7.25
N PHE A 108 -5.71 -8.54 -8.06
CA PHE A 108 -5.59 -7.14 -8.47
C PHE A 108 -5.58 -6.22 -7.26
N LYS A 109 -6.53 -6.38 -6.33
CA LYS A 109 -6.60 -5.57 -5.11
C LYS A 109 -5.34 -5.67 -4.25
N ALA A 110 -4.73 -6.86 -4.17
CA ALA A 110 -3.49 -7.04 -3.42
C ALA A 110 -2.29 -6.40 -4.12
N ALA A 111 -2.19 -6.55 -5.44
CA ALA A 111 -1.19 -5.89 -6.27
C ALA A 111 -1.28 -4.36 -6.18
N TRP A 112 -2.51 -3.84 -6.34
CA TRP A 112 -2.80 -2.43 -6.24
C TRP A 112 -2.47 -1.85 -4.87
N ALA A 113 -2.74 -2.60 -3.79
CA ALA A 113 -2.41 -2.12 -2.46
C ALA A 113 -0.89 -1.98 -2.22
N ALA A 114 -0.07 -2.90 -2.77
CA ALA A 114 1.39 -2.75 -2.76
C ALA A 114 1.83 -1.53 -3.57
N HIS A 115 1.22 -1.33 -4.74
CA HIS A 115 1.44 -0.17 -5.59
C HIS A 115 1.08 1.16 -4.87
N THR A 116 -0.09 1.23 -4.23
CA THR A 116 -0.52 2.39 -3.42
C THR A 116 0.50 2.71 -2.32
N LEU A 117 1.02 1.72 -1.59
CA LEU A 117 2.04 1.99 -0.58
C LEU A 117 3.33 2.56 -1.22
N ALA A 118 3.72 2.11 -2.42
CA ALA A 118 4.84 2.69 -3.14
C ALA A 118 4.55 4.17 -3.52
N HIS A 119 3.35 4.44 -4.05
CA HIS A 119 2.87 5.78 -4.42
C HIS A 119 2.94 6.76 -3.24
N GLU A 120 2.29 6.40 -2.14
CA GLU A 120 2.28 7.22 -0.92
C GLU A 120 3.70 7.43 -0.35
N SER A 121 4.60 6.47 -0.55
CA SER A 121 5.99 6.62 -0.13
C SER A 121 6.75 7.66 -0.94
N PHE A 122 6.44 7.85 -2.22
CA PHE A 122 7.00 8.92 -3.03
C PHE A 122 6.42 10.29 -2.68
N HIS A 123 5.14 10.37 -2.31
CA HIS A 123 4.62 11.57 -1.68
C HIS A 123 5.35 11.91 -0.38
N LEU A 124 5.60 10.92 0.48
CA LEU A 124 6.36 11.10 1.72
C LEU A 124 7.82 11.54 1.49
N ARG A 125 8.38 11.23 0.32
CA ARG A 125 9.68 11.74 -0.14
C ARG A 125 9.65 13.20 -0.57
N GLY A 126 8.46 13.72 -0.89
CA GLY A 126 8.24 15.12 -1.26
C GLY A 126 7.77 15.34 -2.70
N PHE A 127 7.47 14.29 -3.46
CA PHE A 127 6.90 14.44 -4.80
C PHE A 127 5.39 14.71 -4.68
N GLN A 128 4.95 15.94 -4.95
CA GLN A 128 3.53 16.32 -4.89
C GLN A 128 2.77 16.02 -6.18
N ASP A 129 3.48 15.91 -7.29
CA ASP A 129 2.88 15.65 -8.59
C ASP A 129 2.46 14.18 -8.68
N GLU A 130 1.16 13.94 -8.86
CA GLU A 130 0.54 12.61 -8.93
C GLU A 130 1.19 11.76 -10.02
N GLY A 131 1.37 12.29 -11.23
CA GLY A 131 1.98 11.57 -12.35
C GLY A 131 3.45 11.19 -12.14
N ILE A 132 4.22 12.01 -11.41
CA ILE A 132 5.59 11.66 -11.01
C ILE A 132 5.58 10.59 -9.91
N ALA A 133 4.78 10.76 -8.87
CA ALA A 133 4.66 9.81 -7.76
C ALA A 133 4.20 8.44 -8.27
N GLU A 134 3.19 8.43 -9.13
CA GLU A 134 2.63 7.26 -9.80
C GLU A 134 3.68 6.53 -10.64
N CYS A 135 4.39 7.25 -11.52
CA CYS A 135 5.42 6.64 -12.34
C CYS A 135 6.53 5.98 -11.52
N TYR A 136 6.95 6.62 -10.43
CA TYR A 136 7.96 6.06 -9.55
C TYR A 136 7.42 4.87 -8.73
N ALA A 137 6.14 4.89 -8.36
CA ALA A 137 5.45 3.79 -7.70
C ALA A 137 5.37 2.54 -8.59
N LEU A 138 5.05 2.71 -9.88
CA LEU A 138 5.03 1.61 -10.86
C LEU A 138 6.36 0.88 -10.87
N GLN A 139 7.48 1.63 -10.84
CA GLN A 139 8.84 1.07 -10.87
C GLN A 139 9.27 0.40 -9.55
N ASN A 140 8.54 0.64 -8.44
CA ASN A 140 8.86 0.15 -7.10
C ASN A 140 7.75 -0.74 -6.50
N THR A 141 6.77 -1.15 -7.29
CA THR A 141 5.66 -2.00 -6.83
C THR A 141 6.17 -3.38 -6.40
N ALA A 142 7.08 -3.97 -7.18
CA ALA A 142 7.74 -5.24 -6.88
C ALA A 142 8.55 -5.14 -5.59
N PHE A 143 9.29 -4.04 -5.39
CA PHE A 143 10.03 -3.82 -4.16
C PHE A 143 9.11 -3.90 -2.93
N VAL A 144 7.96 -3.21 -2.96
CA VAL A 144 6.99 -3.27 -1.86
C VAL A 144 6.46 -4.69 -1.67
N ALA A 145 6.01 -5.34 -2.75
CA ALA A 145 5.46 -6.69 -2.68
C ALA A 145 6.46 -7.71 -2.12
N GLU A 146 7.73 -7.64 -2.54
CA GLU A 146 8.81 -8.50 -2.03
C GLU A 146 9.07 -8.29 -0.55
N ARG A 147 9.15 -7.03 -0.10
CA ARG A 147 9.33 -6.72 1.33
C ARG A 147 8.18 -7.20 2.20
N LEU A 148 7.01 -7.43 1.61
CA LEU A 148 5.83 -7.97 2.28
C LEU A 148 5.64 -9.48 2.09
N GLY A 149 6.62 -10.17 1.48
CA GLY A 149 6.67 -11.63 1.43
C GLY A 149 6.22 -12.27 0.11
N VAL A 150 5.93 -11.48 -0.92
CA VAL A 150 5.68 -12.02 -2.27
C VAL A 150 7.01 -12.50 -2.87
N PRO A 151 7.09 -13.72 -3.44
CA PRO A 151 8.30 -14.19 -4.11
C PRO A 151 8.75 -13.24 -5.23
N THR A 152 10.05 -12.96 -5.32
CA THR A 152 10.65 -12.01 -6.29
C THR A 152 10.11 -12.16 -7.72
N LYS A 153 10.03 -13.39 -8.24
CA LYS A 153 9.49 -13.63 -9.59
C LYS A 153 8.05 -13.09 -9.73
N GLN A 154 7.18 -13.44 -8.79
CA GLN A 154 5.78 -13.01 -8.80
C GLN A 154 5.65 -11.52 -8.54
N ALA A 155 6.51 -10.93 -7.72
CA ALA A 155 6.50 -9.49 -7.47
C ALA A 155 6.86 -8.68 -8.73
N LEU A 156 7.81 -9.15 -9.52
CA LEU A 156 8.15 -8.55 -10.82
C LEU A 156 7.02 -8.71 -11.85
N GLU A 157 6.38 -9.90 -11.91
CA GLU A 157 5.22 -10.14 -12.77
C GLU A 157 4.04 -9.25 -12.36
N LEU A 158 3.83 -9.07 -11.05
CA LEU A 158 2.81 -8.20 -10.48
C LEU A 158 3.07 -6.73 -10.82
N GLN A 159 4.30 -6.26 -10.72
CA GLN A 159 4.69 -4.90 -11.12
C GLN A 159 4.44 -4.67 -12.61
N ALA A 160 4.82 -5.62 -13.47
CA ALA A 160 4.54 -5.55 -14.90
C ALA A 160 3.03 -5.54 -15.18
N TRP A 161 2.26 -6.33 -14.43
CA TRP A 161 0.81 -6.40 -14.55
C TRP A 161 0.13 -5.08 -14.16
N VAL A 162 0.51 -4.48 -13.03
CA VAL A 162 0.01 -3.16 -12.59
C VAL A 162 0.31 -2.09 -13.64
N TYR A 163 1.51 -2.08 -14.23
CA TYR A 163 1.85 -1.13 -15.28
C TYR A 163 1.09 -1.36 -16.59
N LYS A 164 0.90 -2.60 -17.00
CA LYS A 164 0.24 -2.93 -18.27
C LYS A 164 -1.27 -2.74 -18.20
N ASP A 165 -1.89 -3.23 -17.13
CA ASP A 165 -3.35 -3.38 -17.06
C ASP A 165 -3.99 -2.45 -16.00
N GLY A 166 -3.22 -1.96 -15.03
CA GLY A 166 -3.68 -1.00 -14.02
C GLY A 166 -3.53 0.45 -14.47
N TYR A 167 -2.28 0.90 -14.66
CA TYR A 167 -1.90 2.29 -14.94
C TYR A 167 -2.67 2.96 -16.10
N PRO A 168 -2.99 2.30 -17.23
CA PRO A 168 -3.78 2.93 -18.29
C PRO A 168 -5.19 3.35 -17.85
N ASN A 169 -5.72 2.73 -16.80
CA ASN A 169 -7.06 3.02 -16.25
C ASN A 169 -7.05 4.12 -15.18
N GLU A 170 -5.88 4.64 -14.80
CA GLU A 170 -5.79 5.74 -13.85
C GLU A 170 -6.36 7.05 -14.43
N PRO A 171 -6.81 7.97 -13.56
CA PRO A 171 -7.15 9.33 -13.95
C PRO A 171 -6.01 10.05 -14.69
N GLU A 172 -6.36 11.11 -15.43
CA GLU A 172 -5.41 11.80 -16.31
C GLU A 172 -4.22 12.43 -15.56
N ASP A 173 -4.47 12.98 -14.38
CA ASP A 173 -3.47 13.58 -13.49
C ASP A 173 -2.45 12.59 -12.92
N TYR A 174 -2.82 11.32 -12.79
CA TYR A 174 -1.93 10.22 -12.40
C TYR A 174 -1.08 9.72 -13.56
N ARG A 175 -1.39 10.08 -14.81
CA ARG A 175 -0.66 9.59 -15.98
C ARG A 175 0.29 10.65 -16.52
N SER A 176 1.55 10.27 -16.68
CA SER A 176 2.59 11.12 -17.27
C SER A 176 3.09 10.58 -18.60
N SER A 177 3.16 11.42 -19.63
CA SER A 177 3.79 11.08 -20.92
C SER A 177 5.30 10.85 -20.81
N ASN A 178 5.90 11.21 -19.68
CA ASN A 178 7.33 11.00 -19.40
C ASN A 178 7.60 9.64 -18.72
N CYS A 179 6.55 8.86 -18.41
CA CYS A 179 6.65 7.56 -17.76
C CYS A 179 6.76 6.41 -18.76
N TYR A 180 7.97 6.12 -19.20
CA TYR A 180 8.27 5.00 -20.09
C TYR A 180 9.75 4.61 -19.97
N ALA A 181 10.10 3.41 -20.44
CA ALA A 181 11.48 2.90 -20.43
C ALA A 181 12.46 3.85 -21.15
N GLY A 182 13.51 4.28 -20.45
CA GLY A 182 14.48 5.27 -20.90
C GLY A 182 13.95 6.72 -20.97
N GLY A 183 12.73 6.96 -20.49
CA GLY A 183 12.09 8.26 -20.45
C GLY A 183 12.57 9.14 -19.29
N PRO A 184 12.12 10.41 -19.22
CA PRO A 184 12.56 11.34 -18.18
C PRO A 184 12.21 10.92 -16.75
N LEU A 185 11.19 10.07 -16.55
CA LEU A 185 10.81 9.53 -15.24
C LEU A 185 11.29 8.10 -15.00
N ASP A 186 12.10 7.52 -15.90
CA ASP A 186 12.76 6.25 -15.62
C ASP A 186 13.83 6.45 -14.54
N LEU A 187 13.68 5.79 -13.39
CA LEU A 187 14.62 5.84 -12.28
C LEU A 187 15.91 5.05 -12.58
N ARG A 188 15.90 4.17 -13.59
CA ARG A 188 16.99 3.28 -13.97
C ARG A 188 17.20 3.29 -15.50
N PRO A 189 17.44 4.45 -16.14
CA PRO A 189 17.48 4.58 -17.59
C PRO A 189 18.66 3.85 -18.25
N GLN A 190 19.65 3.42 -17.46
CA GLN A 190 20.79 2.62 -17.92
C GLN A 190 20.50 1.10 -17.89
N SER A 191 19.35 0.70 -17.34
CA SER A 191 18.88 -0.67 -17.26
C SER A 191 17.78 -0.91 -18.29
N PRO A 192 17.69 -2.09 -18.91
CA PRO A 192 16.51 -2.45 -19.70
C PRO A 192 15.28 -2.76 -18.83
N ALA A 193 15.41 -2.81 -17.51
CA ALA A 193 14.32 -3.10 -16.60
C ALA A 193 13.41 -1.87 -16.41
N PHE A 194 12.18 -1.98 -16.91
CA PHE A 194 11.10 -1.01 -16.70
C PHE A 194 9.74 -1.74 -16.71
N PRO A 195 8.73 -1.27 -15.96
CA PRO A 195 8.88 -0.31 -14.85
C PRO A 195 9.91 -0.83 -13.84
#